data_AF-A0A9E0LK88-F1
#
_entry.id   AF-A0A9E0LK88-F1
#
_cell.length_a   1.000
_cell.length_b   1.000
_cell.length_c   1.000
_cell.angle_alpha   90.00
_cell.angle_beta   90.00
_cell.angle_gamma   90.00
#
_symmetry.space_group_name_H-M   'P 1'
#
loop_
_entity.id
_entity.type
_entity.pdbx_description
1 polymer ?
#
loop_
_entity_poly.entity_id
_entity_poly.type
_entity_poly.pdbx_seq_one_letter_code
_entity_poly.pdbx_strand_id
1 'polypeptide(L)'
;MMIVTRAQWPHTIEDIVKALDGVWGLIGANGVNGNLYRLEKSLHEPVVYTLTEYRGADESDIVRREEYSGDDRLTAINVFAVAIGFESKS
;
A
#
# COMPACT_ATOMS: atom_id res chain seq x y z
N MET A 1 -27.31 16.34 2.66
CA MET A 1 -26.42 15.68 3.63
C MET A 1 -25.53 14.73 2.85
N MET A 2 -24.27 15.07 2.59
CA MET A 2 -23.35 14.14 1.93
C MET A 2 -22.97 13.05 2.93
N ILE A 3 -23.34 11.80 2.64
CA ILE A 3 -22.84 10.65 3.37
C ILE A 3 -21.36 10.57 3.04
N VAL A 4 -20.51 11.08 3.93
CA VAL A 4 -19.08 10.80 3.88
C VAL A 4 -18.96 9.33 4.28
N THR A 5 -18.92 8.45 3.30
CA THR A 5 -18.51 7.06 3.52
C THR A 5 -17.11 7.13 4.08
N ARG A 6 -16.98 6.88 5.39
CA ARG A 6 -15.70 6.79 6.08
C ARG A 6 -14.80 5.89 5.25
N ALA A 7 -13.58 6.33 4.95
CA ALA A 7 -12.58 5.49 4.30
C ALA A 7 -12.47 4.20 5.12
N GLN A 8 -12.94 3.09 4.55
CA GLN A 8 -12.85 1.80 5.20
C GLN A 8 -11.42 1.30 5.00
N TRP A 9 -10.84 0.79 6.08
CA TRP A 9 -9.59 0.08 5.99
C TRP A 9 -9.78 -1.12 5.06
N PRO A 10 -8.79 -1.43 4.18
CA PRO A 10 -8.87 -2.65 3.39
C PRO A 10 -8.98 -3.84 4.35
N HIS A 11 -9.93 -4.75 4.09
CA HIS A 11 -10.14 -5.96 4.88
C HIS A 11 -9.78 -7.22 4.10
N THR A 12 -9.45 -7.07 2.82
CA THR A 12 -8.99 -8.12 1.91
C THR A 12 -7.94 -7.59 0.94
N ILE A 13 -7.15 -8.47 0.34
CA ILE A 13 -6.21 -8.12 -0.75
C ILE A 13 -6.97 -7.50 -1.94
N GLU A 14 -8.19 -7.98 -2.23
CA GLU A 14 -9.02 -7.44 -3.30
C GLU A 14 -9.40 -5.96 -3.06
N ASP A 15 -9.56 -5.54 -1.80
CA ASP A 15 -9.81 -4.13 -1.46
C ASP A 15 -8.58 -3.27 -1.77
N ILE A 16 -7.37 -3.80 -1.56
CA ILE A 16 -6.09 -3.15 -1.89
C ILE A 16 -5.98 -2.98 -3.41
N VAL A 17 -6.25 -4.05 -4.17
CA VAL A 17 -6.24 -4.06 -5.64
C VAL A 17 -7.19 -2.99 -6.19
N LYS A 18 -8.46 -3.00 -5.76
CA LYS A 18 -9.47 -2.03 -6.20
C LYS A 18 -9.11 -0.59 -5.86
N ALA A 19 -8.52 -0.37 -4.69
CA ALA A 19 -8.14 0.97 -4.28
C ALA A 19 -6.96 1.51 -5.11
N LEU A 20 -5.98 0.70 -5.49
CA LEU A 20 -4.88 1.12 -6.38
C LEU A 20 -5.33 1.33 -7.83
N ASP A 21 -6.40 0.67 -8.26
CA ASP A 21 -6.98 0.91 -9.57
C ASP A 21 -7.73 2.26 -9.64
N GLY A 22 -8.20 2.78 -8.50
CA GLY A 22 -8.91 4.05 -8.40
C GLY A 22 -8.15 5.22 -7.75
N VAL A 23 -7.01 4.97 -7.10
CA VAL A 23 -6.30 5.96 -6.26
C VAL A 23 -4.78 5.81 -6.43
N TRP A 24 -4.04 6.92 -6.27
CA TRP A 24 -2.59 7.00 -6.45
C TRP A 24 -1.77 6.18 -5.43
N GLY A 25 -2.31 5.92 -4.24
CA GLY A 25 -1.59 5.13 -3.24
C GLY A 25 -2.42 4.72 -2.04
N LEU A 26 -1.86 3.80 -1.27
CA LEU A 26 -2.41 3.21 -0.06
C LEU A 26 -1.41 3.33 1.08
N ILE A 27 -1.92 3.54 2.30
CA ILE A 27 -1.11 3.58 3.52
C ILE A 27 -1.68 2.53 4.49
N GLY A 28 -0.79 1.74 5.09
CA GLY A 28 -1.13 0.80 6.15
C GLY A 28 -0.04 0.76 7.23
N ALA A 29 -0.34 0.12 8.36
CA ALA A 29 0.57 0.02 9.49
C ALA A 29 0.60 -1.41 10.03
N ASN A 30 1.76 -1.87 10.50
CA ASN A 30 1.87 -3.17 11.15
C ASN A 30 1.58 -3.06 12.66
N GLY A 31 0.30 -3.10 13.05
CA GLY A 31 -0.11 -3.04 14.46
C GLY A 31 -0.01 -1.65 15.09
N VAL A 32 -0.20 -1.56 16.42
CA VAL A 32 -0.44 -0.30 17.15
C VAL A 32 0.79 0.62 17.24
N ASN A 33 2.00 0.13 16.96
CA ASN A 33 3.25 0.91 16.96
C ASN A 33 4.26 0.41 15.91
N GLY A 34 3.80 -0.29 14.87
CA GLY A 34 4.69 -0.74 13.80
C GLY A 34 5.04 0.36 12.81
N ASN A 35 5.87 -0.02 11.85
CA ASN A 35 6.22 0.84 10.72
C ASN A 35 4.98 1.13 9.86
N LEU A 36 4.95 2.33 9.30
CA LEU A 36 4.02 2.70 8.24
C LEU A 36 4.54 2.18 6.91
N TYR A 37 3.65 1.59 6.13
CA TYR A 37 3.91 1.15 4.77
C TYR A 37 3.03 1.94 3.83
N ARG A 38 3.61 2.42 2.73
CA ARG A 38 2.92 3.16 1.68
C ARG A 38 3.20 2.52 0.34
N LEU A 39 2.14 2.10 -0.35
CA LEU A 39 2.21 1.57 -1.71
C LEU A 39 1.63 2.60 -2.67
N GLU A 40 2.44 3.11 -3.57
CA GLU A 40 2.08 4.16 -4.54
C GLU A 40 2.16 3.61 -5.96
N LYS A 41 1.34 4.12 -6.86
CA LYS A 41 1.38 3.84 -8.30
C LYS A 41 1.74 5.13 -9.04
N SER A 42 2.60 5.10 -10.05
CA SER A 42 2.89 6.31 -10.83
C SER A 42 1.63 6.86 -11.53
N LEU A 43 1.55 8.18 -11.66
CA LEU A 43 0.46 8.87 -12.37
C LEU A 43 0.65 8.89 -13.89
N HIS A 44 1.86 8.58 -14.34
CA HIS A 44 2.27 8.63 -15.75
C HIS A 44 3.02 7.36 -16.11
N GLU A 45 3.01 7.04 -17.40
CA GLU A 45 3.80 5.94 -17.95
C GLU A 45 5.31 6.24 -17.86
N PRO A 46 6.15 5.22 -17.59
CA PRO A 46 5.76 3.84 -17.33
C PRO A 46 5.08 3.65 -15.97
N VAL A 47 4.11 2.74 -15.88
CA VAL A 47 3.53 2.34 -14.59
C VAL A 47 4.61 1.77 -13.68
N VAL A 48 4.82 2.41 -12.53
CA VAL A 48 5.74 1.97 -11.47
C VAL A 48 4.97 1.92 -10.17
N TYR A 49 5.19 0.86 -9.39
CA TYR A 49 4.70 0.75 -8.03
C TYR A 49 5.85 0.98 -7.05
N THR A 50 5.67 1.87 -6.09
CA THR A 50 6.67 2.18 -5.07
C THR A 50 6.16 1.79 -3.71
N LEU A 51 6.85 0.87 -3.04
CA LEU A 51 6.61 0.52 -1.64
C LEU A 51 7.62 1.24 -0.77
N THR A 52 7.15 2.09 0.13
CA THR A 52 7.99 2.79 1.12
C THR A 52 7.60 2.34 2.52
N GLU A 53 8.60 2.03 3.33
CA GLU A 53 8.47 1.70 4.75
C GLU A 53 9.10 2.82 5.59
N TYR A 54 8.34 3.34 6.53
CA TYR A 54 8.74 4.41 7.43
C TYR A 54 8.82 3.92 8.87
N ARG A 55 9.78 4.44 9.64
CA ARG A 55 9.94 4.04 11.05
C ARG A 55 8.77 4.56 11.88
N GLY A 56 8.01 3.65 12.48
CA GLY A 56 6.83 4.03 13.24
C GLY A 56 5.90 4.91 12.41
N ALA A 57 5.51 6.07 12.95
CA ALA A 57 4.65 7.06 12.28
C ALA A 57 5.43 8.22 11.61
N ASP A 58 6.76 8.20 11.61
CA ASP A 58 7.57 9.28 11.08
C ASP A 58 7.82 9.10 9.57
N GLU A 59 7.00 9.74 8.74
CA GLU A 59 7.12 9.71 7.26
C GLU A 59 8.43 10.33 6.73
N SER A 60 9.27 10.92 7.58
CA SER A 60 10.60 11.42 7.18
C SER A 60 11.73 10.39 7.38
N ASP A 61 11.53 9.35 8.19
CA ASP A 61 12.50 8.28 8.45
C ASP A 61 12.19 7.06 7.57
N ILE A 62 12.69 7.09 6.32
CA ILE A 62 12.57 5.98 5.37
C ILE A 62 13.50 4.84 5.78
N VAL A 63 12.91 3.72 6.19
CA VAL A 63 13.62 2.49 6.53
C VAL A 63 13.95 1.69 5.28
N ARG A 64 12.99 1.63 4.33
CA ARG A 64 13.13 0.86 3.10
C ARG A 64 12.28 1.48 1.98
N ARG A 65 12.78 1.40 0.75
CA ARG A 65 12.05 1.78 -0.45
C ARG A 65 12.34 0.78 -1.57
N GLU A 66 11.29 0.25 -2.17
CA GLU A 66 11.35 -0.73 -3.26
C GLU A 66 10.46 -0.29 -4.40
N GLU A 67 10.93 -0.50 -5.64
CA GLU A 67 10.19 -0.18 -6.85
C GLU A 67 9.93 -1.46 -7.65
N TYR A 68 8.74 -1.51 -8.23
CA TYR A 68 8.24 -2.62 -9.01
C TYR A 68 7.73 -2.07 -10.34
N SER A 69 8.04 -2.78 -11.43
CA SER A 69 7.51 -2.44 -12.74
C SER A 69 5.99 -2.70 -12.80
N GLY A 70 5.33 -2.18 -13.83
CA GLY A 70 3.92 -2.49 -14.11
C GLY A 70 3.65 -4.00 -14.21
N ASP A 71 4.60 -4.78 -14.73
CA ASP A 71 4.50 -6.23 -14.87
C ASP A 71 4.55 -6.96 -13.51
N ASP A 72 5.20 -6.34 -12.51
CA ASP A 72 5.35 -6.86 -11.15
C ASP A 72 4.25 -6.37 -10.19
N ARG A 73 3.14 -5.84 -10.72
CA ARG A 73 2.02 -5.29 -9.93
C ARG A 73 1.57 -6.22 -8.81
N LEU A 74 1.33 -7.50 -9.12
CA LEU A 74 0.83 -8.45 -8.13
C LEU A 74 1.86 -8.72 -7.03
N THR A 75 3.15 -8.72 -7.39
CA THR A 75 4.24 -8.83 -6.43
C THR A 75 4.24 -7.64 -5.47
N ALA A 76 4.17 -6.41 -5.98
CA ALA A 76 4.14 -5.20 -5.15
C ALA A 76 2.96 -5.20 -4.16
N ILE A 77 1.77 -5.59 -4.65
CA ILE A 77 0.54 -5.69 -3.83
C ILE A 77 0.70 -6.77 -2.76
N ASN A 78 1.23 -7.94 -3.10
CA ASN A 78 1.42 -9.02 -2.13
C ASN A 78 2.44 -8.65 -1.05
N VAL A 79 3.55 -8.02 -1.41
CA VAL A 79 4.55 -7.55 -0.44
C VAL A 79 3.93 -6.54 0.52
N PHE A 80 3.17 -5.57 0.01
CA PHE A 80 2.45 -4.61 0.86
C PHE A 80 1.41 -5.29 1.76
N ALA A 81 0.59 -6.18 1.22
CA ALA A 81 -0.45 -6.88 1.96
C ALA A 81 0.14 -7.68 3.13
N VAL A 82 1.21 -8.44 2.88
CA VAL A 82 1.94 -9.19 3.92
C VAL A 82 2.52 -8.25 4.97
N ALA A 83 3.11 -7.13 4.55
CA ALA A 83 3.71 -6.16 5.47
C ALA A 83 2.70 -5.57 6.47
N ILE A 84 1.43 -5.44 6.09
CA ILE A 84 0.35 -4.89 6.93
C ILE A 84 -0.52 -5.99 7.58
N GLY A 85 -0.12 -7.26 7.50
CA GLY A 85 -0.73 -8.36 8.26
C GLY A 85 -1.77 -9.20 7.52
N PHE A 86 -1.87 -9.11 6.19
CA PHE A 86 -2.64 -10.07 5.41
C PHE A 86 -1.87 -11.38 5.20
N GLU A 87 -2.58 -12.51 5.25
CA GLU A 87 -2.01 -13.79 4.86
C GLU A 87 -1.72 -13.81 3.36
N SER A 88 -0.48 -14.17 2.99
CA SER A 88 -0.13 -14.41 1.59
C SER A 88 -0.96 -15.57 1.07
N LYS A 89 -1.76 -15.37 0.02
CA LYS A 89 -2.34 -16.51 -0.70
C LYS A 89 -1.21 -17.21 -1.46
N SER A 90 -0.83 -18.39 -0.97
CA SER A 90 0.04 -19.35 -1.66
C SER A 90 -0.56 -19.85 -2.96
#